data_AF-A0AB40AGX7-F1
#
_entry.id   AF-A0AB40AGX7-F1
#
_cell.length_a   1.000
_cell.length_b   1.000
_cell.length_c   1.000
_cell.angle_alpha   90.00
_cell.angle_beta   90.00
_cell.angle_gamma   90.00
#
_symmetry.space_group_name_H-M   'P 1'
#
loop_
_entity.id
_entity.type
_entity.pdbx_description
1 polymer ?
#
loop_
_entity_poly.entity_id
_entity_poly.type
_entity_poly.pdbx_seq_one_letter_code
_entity_poly.pdbx_strand_id
1 'polypeptide(L)'
;MMNNSNQQVLTQNFQEPFARKRDHPLFEGIRRSVSMVATQENASISSLTHSLSSIWEFESKISTSDTVSIAGSLISEIDDGNINQNIKAMDPPGTVSPHCAASFYSSSNPSTKMCSSVAMLNEYLRARKDDITAGVPGMLLFAVIGQEDADIGSVVSTILYAYFLNEARESRYDCFVPVINMERDDLRIHPELNWLLHSCQIEVSSLVFIDEIDLTYFDVYGSLNLVLVNGHKLPRKQEGLKEALVETINSEDSSICTFVAEQFAETSPEILAGIGICRLLLSGILLDTSNLMGAKCTDKDKYMTTLLIKGAGQLGINGLYQTSLMILQ
;
A
#
# COMPACT_ATOMS: atom_id res chain seq x y z
N MET A 1 -72.91 17.22 -43.81
CA MET A 1 -71.55 17.64 -44.20
C MET A 1 -70.59 16.95 -43.24
N MET A 2 -70.15 15.73 -43.52
CA MET A 2 -68.95 15.34 -44.29
C MET A 2 -67.61 15.63 -43.60
N ASN A 3 -66.96 14.52 -43.18
CA ASN A 3 -65.56 14.11 -43.38
C ASN A 3 -64.35 14.84 -42.75
N ASN A 4 -63.68 14.05 -41.88
CA ASN A 4 -62.32 13.49 -41.98
C ASN A 4 -61.04 14.37 -41.95
N SER A 5 -60.19 13.99 -40.98
CA SER A 5 -58.76 13.66 -41.09
C SER A 5 -57.74 14.76 -41.42
N ASN A 6 -56.78 14.97 -40.51
CA ASN A 6 -55.38 14.62 -40.80
C ASN A 6 -54.48 14.61 -39.55
N GLN A 7 -53.72 13.52 -39.46
CA GLN A 7 -52.64 13.21 -38.54
C GLN A 7 -51.46 14.19 -38.71
N GLN A 8 -50.78 14.55 -37.61
CA GLN A 8 -49.39 15.00 -37.64
C GLN A 8 -48.50 14.01 -36.89
N VAL A 9 -47.94 13.12 -37.71
CA VAL A 9 -46.61 12.49 -37.71
C VAL A 9 -45.73 12.69 -36.47
N LEU A 10 -45.50 11.58 -35.76
CA LEU A 10 -44.32 11.28 -34.95
C LEU A 10 -43.06 11.27 -35.84
N THR A 11 -42.04 12.06 -35.49
CA THR A 11 -40.67 11.84 -35.97
C THR A 11 -39.84 11.32 -34.79
N GLN A 12 -39.53 10.02 -34.84
CA GLN A 12 -38.54 9.39 -33.99
C GLN A 12 -37.15 9.83 -34.44
N ASN A 13 -36.44 10.60 -33.61
CA ASN A 13 -35.00 10.74 -33.74
C ASN A 13 -34.34 9.51 -33.11
N PHE A 14 -33.92 8.58 -33.95
CA PHE A 14 -32.95 7.56 -33.60
C PHE A 14 -31.62 8.27 -33.27
N GLN A 15 -31.30 8.39 -31.99
CA GLN A 15 -29.92 8.57 -31.55
C GLN A 15 -29.23 7.21 -31.69
N GLU A 16 -28.33 7.11 -32.67
CA GLU A 16 -27.39 5.98 -32.73
C GLU A 16 -26.57 5.96 -31.43
N PRO A 17 -26.40 4.78 -30.80
CA PRO A 17 -25.54 4.66 -29.64
C PRO A 17 -24.09 4.92 -30.05
N PHE A 18 -23.43 5.86 -29.38
CA PHE A 18 -21.99 6.09 -29.51
C PHE A 18 -21.25 4.76 -29.29
N ALA A 19 -20.73 4.19 -30.38
CA ALA A 19 -19.82 3.06 -30.30
C ALA A 19 -18.59 3.47 -29.47
N ARG A 20 -18.24 2.66 -28.47
CA ARG A 20 -17.11 2.91 -27.57
C ARG A 20 -15.81 3.02 -28.38
N LYS A 21 -14.96 4.00 -28.06
CA LYS A 21 -13.62 4.23 -28.65
C LYS A 21 -12.69 3.00 -28.67
N ARG A 22 -12.97 1.96 -27.87
CA ARG A 22 -12.23 0.70 -27.86
C ARG A 22 -12.24 -0.02 -29.22
N ASP A 23 -13.23 0.25 -30.07
CA ASP A 23 -13.38 -0.36 -31.39
C ASP A 23 -13.00 0.57 -32.55
N HIS A 24 -12.34 1.71 -32.28
CA HIS A 24 -12.04 2.69 -33.30
C HIS A 24 -10.76 2.29 -34.11
N PRO A 25 -10.80 2.26 -35.45
CA PRO A 25 -9.69 1.81 -36.31
C PRO A 25 -8.40 2.64 -36.23
N LEU A 26 -8.39 3.73 -35.46
CA LEU A 26 -7.19 4.56 -35.21
C LEU A 26 -6.25 3.89 -34.19
N PHE A 27 -6.79 3.06 -33.28
CA PHE A 27 -6.00 2.34 -32.26
C PHE A 27 -5.37 1.04 -32.80
N GLU A 28 -5.72 0.63 -34.02
CA GLU A 28 -5.17 -0.54 -34.69
C GLU A 28 -3.68 -0.36 -35.05
N GLY A 29 -3.25 0.90 -35.28
CA GLY A 29 -1.85 1.24 -35.54
C GLY A 29 -0.93 1.10 -34.32
N ILE A 30 -1.46 1.37 -33.12
CA ILE A 30 -0.74 1.19 -31.86
C ILE A 30 -0.59 -0.31 -31.55
N ARG A 31 -1.62 -1.12 -31.82
CA ARG A 31 -1.52 -2.59 -31.75
C ARG A 31 -0.44 -3.16 -32.68
N ARG A 32 -0.32 -2.63 -33.90
CA ARG A 32 0.68 -3.11 -34.88
C ARG A 32 2.12 -2.72 -34.52
N SER A 33 2.34 -1.56 -33.90
CA SER A 33 3.69 -1.14 -33.50
C SER A 33 4.19 -1.95 -32.29
N VAL A 34 3.33 -2.26 -31.32
CA VAL A 34 3.65 -3.19 -30.23
C VAL A 34 3.87 -4.62 -30.77
N SER A 35 3.07 -5.06 -31.75
CA SER A 35 3.24 -6.37 -32.37
C SER A 35 4.50 -6.50 -33.23
N MET A 36 5.02 -5.41 -33.81
CA MET A 36 6.26 -5.44 -34.61
C MET A 36 7.52 -5.50 -33.74
N VAL A 37 7.50 -4.90 -32.55
CA VAL A 37 8.56 -5.07 -31.54
C VAL A 37 8.55 -6.51 -30.99
N ALA A 38 7.38 -7.13 -30.87
CA ALA A 38 7.24 -8.53 -30.43
C ALA A 38 7.63 -9.58 -31.50
N THR A 39 7.81 -9.21 -32.77
CA THR A 39 8.14 -10.18 -33.83
C THR A 39 9.63 -10.54 -33.96
N GLN A 40 10.53 -9.94 -33.17
CA GLN A 40 11.95 -10.29 -33.20
C GLN A 40 12.42 -11.23 -32.07
N GLU A 41 11.53 -11.55 -31.12
CA GLU A 41 11.76 -12.58 -30.10
C GLU A 41 10.57 -13.54 -30.06
N ASN A 42 10.50 -14.46 -31.02
CA ASN A 42 9.53 -15.55 -30.98
C ASN A 42 10.24 -16.90 -31.10
N ALA A 43 10.66 -17.41 -29.95
CA ALA A 43 10.62 -18.83 -29.66
C ALA A 43 9.90 -19.00 -28.31
N SER A 44 8.66 -19.49 -28.39
CA SER A 44 7.84 -19.99 -27.28
C SER A 44 7.16 -18.96 -26.37
N ILE A 45 6.11 -18.28 -26.85
CA ILE A 45 5.12 -17.63 -25.97
C ILE A 45 3.71 -18.11 -26.36
N SER A 46 3.22 -19.13 -25.65
CA SER A 46 1.79 -19.44 -25.56
C SER A 46 1.14 -18.43 -24.61
N SER A 47 0.08 -17.77 -25.09
CA SER A 47 -0.88 -16.90 -24.39
C SER A 47 -0.70 -16.74 -22.87
N LEU A 48 -0.21 -15.58 -22.44
CA LEU A 48 -0.21 -15.16 -21.03
C LEU A 48 -1.11 -13.94 -20.87
N THR A 49 -2.42 -14.13 -21.03
CA THR A 49 -3.39 -13.36 -20.25
C THR A 49 -3.52 -14.06 -18.90
N HIS A 50 -2.53 -13.90 -18.03
CA HIS A 50 -2.67 -14.36 -16.64
C HIS A 50 -3.58 -13.36 -15.92
N SER A 51 -4.78 -13.86 -15.63
CA SER A 51 -5.81 -13.22 -14.83
C SER A 51 -5.25 -12.83 -13.46
N LEU A 52 -5.62 -11.64 -12.97
CA LEU A 52 -5.36 -11.13 -11.61
C LEU A 52 -5.77 -12.13 -10.52
N SER A 53 -6.65 -13.08 -10.85
CA SER A 53 -7.04 -14.20 -9.98
C SER A 53 -5.90 -15.15 -9.59
N SER A 54 -4.80 -15.22 -10.35
CA SER A 54 -3.69 -16.12 -10.01
C SER A 54 -2.93 -15.72 -8.75
N ILE A 55 -3.04 -14.45 -8.32
CA ILE A 55 -2.54 -13.98 -7.03
C ILE A 55 -3.47 -14.44 -5.89
N TRP A 56 -4.77 -14.65 -6.16
CA TRP A 56 -5.78 -15.04 -5.17
C TRP A 56 -5.98 -16.55 -5.00
N GLU A 57 -5.45 -17.40 -5.88
CA GLU A 57 -5.56 -18.87 -5.76
C GLU A 57 -4.80 -19.48 -4.56
N PHE A 58 -4.04 -18.67 -3.81
CA PHE A 58 -3.32 -19.11 -2.62
C PHE A 58 -4.20 -19.18 -1.35
N GLU A 59 -5.32 -18.46 -1.29
CA GLU A 59 -6.17 -18.40 -0.09
C GLU A 59 -7.16 -19.58 0.04
N SER A 60 -7.38 -20.39 -1.02
CA SER A 60 -8.39 -21.45 -0.97
C SER A 60 -7.90 -22.81 -0.43
N LYS A 61 -6.67 -22.92 0.10
CA LYS A 61 -6.08 -24.19 0.54
C LYS A 61 -5.66 -24.28 2.01
N ILE A 62 -5.95 -23.27 2.83
CA ILE A 62 -5.73 -23.36 4.29
C ILE A 62 -7.10 -23.47 4.99
N SER A 63 -7.75 -24.60 4.76
CA SER A 63 -8.74 -25.13 5.69
C SER A 63 -8.71 -26.65 5.55
N THR A 64 -7.76 -27.29 6.21
CA THR A 64 -7.95 -28.48 7.04
C THR A 64 -6.60 -29.08 7.44
N SER A 65 -6.53 -29.42 8.73
CA SER A 65 -5.56 -30.30 9.39
C SER A 65 -4.23 -29.73 9.88
N ASP A 66 -4.02 -29.99 11.17
CA ASP A 66 -2.77 -30.30 11.85
C ASP A 66 -1.94 -29.15 12.45
N THR A 67 -2.23 -28.80 13.71
CA THR A 67 -1.44 -29.27 14.89
C THR A 67 -1.74 -28.41 16.14
N VAL A 68 -2.54 -28.93 17.07
CA VAL A 68 -2.59 -28.46 18.46
C VAL A 68 -2.10 -29.59 19.35
N SER A 69 -0.88 -29.47 19.84
CA SER A 69 -0.42 -30.02 21.12
C SER A 69 1.03 -29.60 21.31
N ILE A 70 1.25 -28.67 22.24
CA ILE A 70 2.24 -28.72 23.32
C ILE A 70 2.00 -27.44 24.13
N ALA A 71 1.03 -27.51 25.02
CA ALA A 71 0.95 -26.65 26.19
C ALA A 71 0.92 -27.62 27.37
N GLY A 72 2.03 -27.73 28.08
CA GLY A 72 2.11 -28.66 29.19
C GLY A 72 3.51 -28.79 29.77
N SER A 73 3.68 -28.18 30.95
CA SER A 73 4.66 -28.53 31.97
C SER A 73 6.06 -27.93 31.84
N LEU A 74 6.36 -26.95 32.70
CA LEU A 74 7.27 -27.14 33.84
C LEU A 74 7.38 -25.83 34.64
N ILE A 75 6.58 -25.72 35.71
CA ILE A 75 6.85 -24.86 36.86
C ILE A 75 6.86 -25.77 38.08
N SER A 76 8.06 -26.03 38.59
CA SER A 76 8.42 -26.51 39.94
C SER A 76 9.96 -26.62 39.92
N GLU A 77 10.78 -26.15 40.84
CA GLU A 77 10.71 -26.10 42.30
C GLU A 77 11.65 -25.00 42.81
N ILE A 78 11.30 -24.38 43.93
CA ILE A 78 12.18 -23.55 44.77
C ILE A 78 12.48 -24.40 46.00
N ASP A 79 13.76 -24.59 46.34
CA ASP A 79 14.19 -24.92 47.70
C ASP A 79 15.59 -24.34 48.00
N ASP A 80 15.74 -23.88 49.24
CA ASP A 80 16.83 -23.09 49.80
C ASP A 80 17.98 -23.97 50.35
N GLY A 81 19.24 -23.51 50.27
CA GLY A 81 20.35 -24.22 50.92
C GLY A 81 21.76 -23.63 50.73
N ASN A 82 22.15 -22.78 51.68
CA ASN A 82 23.44 -22.10 51.90
C ASN A 82 24.68 -23.03 51.98
N ILE A 83 25.86 -22.60 51.47
CA ILE A 83 27.22 -22.76 52.07
C ILE A 83 28.27 -21.96 51.26
N ASN A 84 29.01 -21.09 51.97
CA ASN A 84 30.22 -20.38 51.52
C ASN A 84 31.45 -21.31 51.50
N GLN A 85 32.35 -21.16 50.50
CA GLN A 85 33.78 -20.79 50.67
C GLN A 85 34.62 -21.02 49.39
N ASN A 86 35.18 -19.91 48.88
CA ASN A 86 36.52 -19.70 48.31
C ASN A 86 37.25 -20.87 47.60
N ILE A 87 37.65 -20.69 46.33
CA ILE A 87 39.00 -20.98 45.76
C ILE A 87 39.10 -20.52 44.30
N LYS A 88 40.11 -19.67 44.03
CA LYS A 88 40.90 -19.40 42.81
C LYS A 88 40.23 -19.23 41.44
N ALA A 89 40.55 -18.07 40.87
CA ALA A 89 40.54 -17.74 39.45
C ALA A 89 41.10 -18.86 38.56
N MET A 90 40.32 -19.23 37.55
CA MET A 90 40.75 -19.94 36.35
C MET A 90 39.72 -19.61 35.26
N ASP A 91 40.09 -18.77 34.30
CA ASP A 91 39.24 -18.44 33.15
C ASP A 91 38.96 -19.71 32.31
N PRO A 92 37.71 -20.00 31.94
CA PRO A 92 37.40 -20.86 30.81
C PRO A 92 36.79 -20.06 29.64
N PRO A 93 36.93 -20.58 28.41
CA PRO A 93 36.71 -19.82 27.18
C PRO A 93 35.22 -19.73 26.81
N GLY A 94 34.85 -18.58 26.25
CA GLY A 94 33.78 -18.46 25.26
C GLY A 94 32.39 -18.94 25.66
N THR A 95 31.67 -18.14 26.45
CA THR A 95 30.20 -18.20 26.51
C THR A 95 29.64 -16.86 26.02
N VAL A 96 29.19 -16.85 24.76
CA VAL A 96 28.34 -15.79 24.21
C VAL A 96 27.03 -15.85 24.99
N SER A 97 26.85 -14.92 25.91
CA SER A 97 25.54 -14.60 26.50
C SER A 97 24.56 -14.33 25.36
N PRO A 98 23.32 -14.88 25.39
CA PRO A 98 22.37 -14.60 24.33
C PRO A 98 22.17 -13.08 24.28
N HIS A 99 22.49 -12.48 23.14
CA HIS A 99 22.23 -11.08 22.87
C HIS A 99 20.75 -10.82 23.12
N CYS A 100 20.42 -10.28 24.30
CA CYS A 100 19.08 -9.79 24.51
C CYS A 100 18.86 -8.66 23.49
N ALA A 101 17.65 -8.58 22.93
CA ALA A 101 17.28 -7.60 21.92
C ALA A 101 17.66 -6.16 22.32
N ALA A 102 17.75 -5.87 23.63
CA ALA A 102 18.18 -4.57 24.14
C ALA A 102 19.63 -4.19 23.78
N SER A 103 20.54 -5.14 23.60
CA SER A 103 21.92 -4.84 23.17
C SER A 103 22.00 -4.31 21.73
N PHE A 104 21.03 -4.69 20.88
CA PHE A 104 20.90 -4.17 19.51
C PHE A 104 20.43 -2.71 19.48
N TYR A 105 19.63 -2.30 20.47
CA TYR A 105 19.11 -0.93 20.59
C TYR A 105 20.05 0.02 21.35
N SER A 106 20.99 -0.51 22.14
CA SER A 106 21.81 0.29 23.06
C SER A 106 23.14 0.78 22.47
N SER A 107 23.46 0.40 21.23
CA SER A 107 24.71 0.82 20.59
C SER A 107 24.46 1.77 19.43
N SER A 108 25.06 2.96 19.55
CA SER A 108 25.51 3.88 18.50
C SER A 108 24.55 4.98 17.96
N ASN A 109 24.90 6.22 18.33
CA ASN A 109 24.73 7.53 17.69
C ASN A 109 23.58 7.78 16.67
N PRO A 110 22.87 8.92 16.77
CA PRO A 110 21.80 9.32 15.84
C PRO A 110 22.36 9.91 14.52
N SER A 111 23.37 9.28 13.93
CA SER A 111 23.78 9.54 12.56
C SER A 111 23.10 8.50 11.66
N THR A 112 21.87 8.82 11.26
CA THR A 112 21.25 8.51 9.96
C THR A 112 22.00 7.52 9.07
N LYS A 113 21.99 6.23 9.42
CA LYS A 113 21.99 5.20 8.38
C LYS A 113 20.59 5.25 7.77
N MET A 114 20.47 5.89 6.60
CA MET A 114 19.29 5.74 5.75
C MET A 114 18.94 4.26 5.72
N CYS A 115 17.73 3.90 6.11
CA CYS A 115 17.32 2.53 5.89
C CYS A 115 17.10 2.36 4.39
N SER A 116 17.71 1.32 3.81
CA SER A 116 17.63 1.01 2.37
C SER A 116 16.20 1.09 1.84
N SER A 117 15.20 0.64 2.61
CA SER A 117 13.82 0.58 2.14
C SER A 117 13.14 1.94 1.98
N VAL A 118 13.44 2.94 2.82
CA VAL A 118 12.91 4.30 2.64
C VAL A 118 13.59 5.01 1.46
N ALA A 119 14.88 4.75 1.27
CA ALA A 119 15.61 5.28 0.12
C ALA A 119 15.01 4.76 -1.20
N MET A 120 14.75 3.44 -1.26
CA MET A 120 14.08 2.80 -2.39
C MET A 120 12.66 3.35 -2.62
N LEU A 121 11.88 3.54 -1.55
CA LEU A 121 10.56 4.15 -1.65
C LEU A 121 10.62 5.58 -2.21
N ASN A 122 11.56 6.42 -1.77
CA ASN A 122 11.72 7.77 -2.30
C ASN A 122 12.19 7.78 -3.76
N GLU A 123 13.07 6.84 -4.15
CA GLU A 123 13.48 6.66 -5.53
C GLU A 123 12.29 6.28 -6.42
N TYR A 124 11.48 5.33 -5.97
CA TYR A 124 10.22 4.96 -6.61
C TYR A 124 9.29 6.17 -6.76
N LEU A 125 9.02 6.93 -5.68
CA LEU A 125 8.13 8.09 -5.71
C LEU A 125 8.61 9.15 -6.71
N ARG A 126 9.93 9.42 -6.73
CA ARG A 126 10.51 10.38 -7.67
C ARG A 126 10.36 9.91 -9.11
N ALA A 127 10.69 8.65 -9.39
CA ALA A 127 10.56 8.07 -10.73
C ALA A 127 9.10 8.15 -11.23
N ARG A 128 8.13 7.79 -10.39
CA ARG A 128 6.70 7.88 -10.74
C ARG A 128 6.23 9.31 -10.97
N LYS A 129 6.73 10.29 -10.21
CA LYS A 129 6.43 11.71 -10.44
C LYS A 129 7.00 12.20 -11.78
N ASP A 130 8.22 11.77 -12.11
CA ASP A 130 8.84 12.07 -13.40
C ASP A 130 8.06 11.46 -14.57
N ASP A 131 7.57 10.22 -14.42
CA ASP A 131 6.72 9.55 -15.43
C ASP A 131 5.40 10.29 -15.67
N ILE A 132 4.73 10.73 -14.60
CA ILE A 132 3.51 11.56 -14.71
C ILE A 132 3.82 12.87 -15.45
N THR A 133 4.93 13.52 -15.09
CA THR A 133 5.36 14.77 -15.74
C THR A 133 5.67 14.58 -17.23
N ALA A 134 6.18 13.41 -17.61
CA ALA A 134 6.43 13.03 -18.99
C ALA A 134 5.16 12.55 -19.75
N GLY A 135 4.03 12.42 -19.07
CA GLY A 135 2.77 11.96 -19.66
C GLY A 135 2.66 10.44 -19.81
N VAL A 136 3.41 9.66 -19.02
CA VAL A 136 3.38 8.19 -18.95
C VAL A 136 3.59 7.54 -20.34
N PRO A 137 4.68 7.86 -21.06
CA PRO A 137 4.84 7.46 -22.46
C PRO A 137 5.02 5.94 -22.60
N GLY A 138 4.12 5.31 -23.36
CA GLY A 138 4.21 3.88 -23.69
C GLY A 138 3.89 2.94 -22.53
N MET A 139 3.29 3.44 -21.46
CA MET A 139 2.90 2.68 -20.28
C MET A 139 1.40 2.85 -19.97
N LEU A 140 0.83 1.89 -19.23
CA LEU A 140 -0.48 1.99 -18.63
C LEU A 140 -0.36 2.64 -17.25
N LEU A 141 -1.17 3.66 -16.99
CA LEU A 141 -1.22 4.33 -15.71
C LEU A 141 -2.12 3.56 -14.75
N PHE A 142 -1.59 3.13 -13.62
CA PHE A 142 -2.34 2.60 -12.48
C PHE A 142 -2.31 3.63 -11.36
N ALA A 143 -3.31 4.51 -11.33
CA ALA A 143 -3.44 5.48 -10.26
C ALA A 143 -4.10 4.83 -9.05
N VAL A 144 -3.34 4.70 -7.97
CA VAL A 144 -3.80 4.19 -6.68
C VAL A 144 -4.30 5.37 -5.87
N ILE A 145 -5.57 5.36 -5.48
CA ILE A 145 -6.21 6.49 -4.80
C ILE A 145 -6.88 6.02 -3.50
N GLY A 146 -6.80 6.86 -2.48
CA GLY A 146 -7.48 6.65 -1.19
C GLY A 146 -8.97 7.03 -1.24
N GLN A 147 -9.64 6.89 -0.09
CA GLN A 147 -11.00 7.39 0.11
C GLN A 147 -11.11 8.92 0.06
N GLU A 148 -12.33 9.44 0.25
CA GLU A 148 -12.60 10.89 0.19
C GLU A 148 -11.89 11.67 1.31
N ASP A 149 -11.78 11.10 2.50
CA ASP A 149 -11.06 11.68 3.63
C ASP A 149 -9.61 11.18 3.66
N ALA A 150 -8.65 12.08 3.45
CA ALA A 150 -7.23 11.73 3.41
C ALA A 150 -6.60 11.67 4.81
N ASP A 151 -7.14 10.80 5.67
CA ASP A 151 -6.54 10.49 6.97
C ASP A 151 -5.17 9.80 6.83
N ILE A 152 -4.41 9.73 7.93
CA ILE A 152 -3.06 9.13 7.92
C ILE A 152 -3.10 7.69 7.40
N GLY A 153 -4.08 6.89 7.85
CA GLY A 153 -4.20 5.49 7.44
C GLY A 153 -4.43 5.33 5.94
N SER A 154 -5.32 6.15 5.35
CA SER A 154 -5.57 6.17 3.92
C SER A 154 -4.36 6.66 3.13
N VAL A 155 -3.69 7.73 3.55
CA VAL A 155 -2.52 8.25 2.82
C VAL A 155 -1.36 7.25 2.85
N VAL A 156 -1.07 6.69 4.02
CA VAL A 156 -0.02 5.69 4.20
C VAL A 156 -0.32 4.45 3.36
N SER A 157 -1.54 3.93 3.42
CA SER A 157 -1.92 2.74 2.65
C SER A 157 -1.90 3.01 1.15
N THR A 158 -2.35 4.17 0.66
CA THR A 158 -2.23 4.54 -0.75
C THR A 158 -0.77 4.54 -1.22
N ILE A 159 0.13 5.19 -0.48
CA ILE A 159 1.57 5.26 -0.83
C ILE A 159 2.19 3.87 -0.86
N LEU A 160 2.01 3.12 0.22
CA LEU A 160 2.71 1.85 0.41
C LEU A 160 2.09 0.72 -0.41
N TYR A 161 0.78 0.75 -0.69
CA TYR A 161 0.16 -0.22 -1.58
C TYR A 161 0.55 0.00 -3.04
N ALA A 162 0.65 1.25 -3.50
CA ALA A 162 1.18 1.54 -4.83
C ALA A 162 2.64 1.07 -4.98
N TYR A 163 3.45 1.29 -3.94
CA TYR A 163 4.81 0.78 -3.90
C TYR A 163 4.85 -0.75 -3.89
N PHE A 164 4.01 -1.41 -3.10
CA PHE A 164 3.87 -2.87 -3.12
C PHE A 164 3.54 -3.41 -4.51
N LEU A 165 2.57 -2.82 -5.23
CA LEU A 165 2.21 -3.24 -6.58
C LEU A 165 3.39 -3.09 -7.56
N ASN A 166 4.19 -2.04 -7.42
CA ASN A 166 5.39 -1.82 -8.22
C ASN A 166 6.43 -2.92 -8.00
N GLU A 167 6.70 -3.26 -6.74
CA GLU A 167 7.68 -4.31 -6.39
C GLU A 167 7.18 -5.70 -6.77
N ALA A 168 5.90 -6.00 -6.57
CA ALA A 168 5.35 -7.34 -6.77
C ALA A 168 5.15 -7.71 -8.25
N ARG A 169 4.87 -6.73 -9.12
CA ARG A 169 4.50 -7.01 -10.53
C ARG A 169 5.64 -6.89 -11.53
N GLU A 170 6.76 -6.25 -11.16
CA GLU A 170 7.97 -6.05 -12.00
C GLU A 170 7.68 -5.77 -13.50
N SER A 171 6.59 -5.05 -13.79
CA SER A 171 6.12 -4.82 -15.16
C SER A 171 6.73 -3.55 -15.73
N ARG A 172 7.39 -3.67 -16.89
CA ARG A 172 7.96 -2.50 -17.59
C ARG A 172 6.90 -1.62 -18.25
N TYR A 173 5.66 -2.07 -18.32
CA TYR A 173 4.57 -1.38 -19.01
C TYR A 173 3.55 -0.78 -18.04
N ASP A 174 3.62 -1.09 -16.75
CA ASP A 174 2.66 -0.61 -15.76
C ASP A 174 3.31 0.46 -14.87
N CYS A 175 2.67 1.61 -14.78
CA CYS A 175 3.09 2.74 -13.98
C CYS A 175 2.15 2.88 -12.77
N PHE A 176 2.52 2.26 -11.64
CA PHE A 176 1.78 2.39 -10.39
C PHE A 176 2.12 3.72 -9.72
N VAL A 177 1.14 4.61 -9.58
CA VAL A 177 1.34 5.95 -9.02
C VAL A 177 0.40 6.13 -7.82
N PRO A 178 0.93 6.40 -6.61
CA PRO A 178 0.09 6.80 -5.50
C PRO A 178 -0.38 8.24 -5.73
N VAL A 179 -1.70 8.42 -5.81
CA VAL A 179 -2.35 9.73 -5.94
C VAL A 179 -3.02 10.06 -4.60
N ILE A 180 -2.47 11.04 -3.90
CA ILE A 180 -3.02 11.49 -2.62
C ILE A 180 -4.28 12.30 -2.91
N ASN A 181 -5.43 11.84 -2.41
CA ASN A 181 -6.74 12.47 -2.64
C ASN A 181 -6.98 13.72 -1.78
N MET A 182 -6.01 14.63 -1.75
CA MET A 182 -6.10 15.97 -1.18
C MET A 182 -5.34 16.93 -2.08
N GLU A 183 -5.59 18.23 -1.98
CA GLU A 183 -4.78 19.23 -2.71
C GLU A 183 -3.40 19.38 -2.04
N ARG A 184 -2.34 19.65 -2.80
CA ARG A 184 -0.99 19.78 -2.22
C ARG A 184 -0.93 20.82 -1.11
N ASP A 185 -1.58 21.96 -1.28
CA ASP A 185 -1.56 23.03 -0.28
C ASP A 185 -2.33 22.67 1.01
N ASP A 186 -3.28 21.72 0.94
CA ASP A 186 -4.03 21.23 2.09
C ASP A 186 -3.18 20.37 3.04
N LEU A 187 -2.04 19.83 2.59
CA LEU A 187 -1.12 19.09 3.45
C LEU A 187 -0.67 19.93 4.67
N ARG A 188 -0.62 21.25 4.54
CA ARG A 188 -0.23 22.16 5.63
C ARG A 188 -1.26 22.18 6.77
N ILE A 189 -2.50 21.83 6.46
CA ILE A 189 -3.62 21.73 7.41
C ILE A 189 -3.59 20.39 8.15
N HIS A 190 -2.77 19.44 7.69
CA HIS A 190 -2.51 18.13 8.31
C HIS A 190 -1.09 18.05 8.89
N PRO A 191 -0.76 18.85 9.93
CA PRO A 191 0.57 18.85 10.53
C PRO A 191 0.98 17.48 11.08
N GLU A 192 0.03 16.62 11.43
CA GLU A 192 0.23 15.25 11.93
C GLU A 192 0.77 14.33 10.83
N LEU A 193 0.13 14.40 9.66
CA LEU A 193 0.55 13.66 8.48
C LEU A 193 1.90 14.18 7.99
N ASN A 194 2.06 15.51 7.95
CA ASN A 194 3.31 16.13 7.52
C ASN A 194 4.47 15.76 8.45
N TRP A 195 4.26 15.82 9.77
CA TRP A 195 5.24 15.36 10.75
C TRP A 195 5.60 13.88 10.54
N LEU A 196 4.60 13.02 10.35
CA LEU A 196 4.83 11.59 10.15
C LEU A 196 5.70 11.33 8.91
N LEU A 197 5.35 11.92 7.76
CA LEU A 197 6.11 11.82 6.51
C LEU A 197 7.55 12.30 6.69
N HIS A 198 7.76 13.44 7.33
CA HIS A 198 9.10 13.97 7.62
C HIS A 198 9.88 13.08 8.60
N SER A 199 9.24 12.57 9.65
CA SER A 199 9.87 11.68 10.64
C SER A 199 10.31 10.35 10.03
N CYS A 200 9.64 9.93 8.96
CA CYS A 200 9.93 8.74 8.16
C CYS A 200 10.87 9.04 6.98
N GLN A 201 11.31 10.30 6.81
CA GLN A 201 12.17 10.76 5.70
C GLN A 201 11.53 10.54 4.32
N ILE A 202 10.21 10.61 4.22
CA ILE A 202 9.50 10.60 2.93
C ILE A 202 9.67 11.95 2.24
N GLU A 203 10.04 11.91 0.96
CA GLU A 203 10.20 13.10 0.15
C GLU A 203 8.83 13.61 -0.32
N VAL A 204 8.25 14.54 0.47
CA VAL A 204 6.93 15.14 0.20
C VAL A 204 6.83 15.83 -1.17
N SER A 205 7.95 16.33 -1.70
CA SER A 205 8.04 16.89 -3.06
C SER A 205 7.84 15.85 -4.15
N SER A 206 8.12 14.58 -3.87
CA SER A 206 7.96 13.46 -4.82
C SER A 206 6.57 12.81 -4.79
N LEU A 207 5.73 13.13 -3.79
CA LEU A 207 4.34 12.69 -3.79
C LEU A 207 3.55 13.38 -4.91
N VAL A 208 2.53 12.70 -5.42
CA VAL A 208 1.58 13.23 -6.42
C VAL A 208 0.24 13.47 -5.74
N PHE A 209 -0.20 14.72 -5.75
CA PHE A 209 -1.50 15.12 -5.20
C PHE A 209 -2.55 15.20 -6.30
N ILE A 210 -3.83 15.18 -5.93
CA ILE A 210 -4.94 15.08 -6.89
C ILE A 210 -5.01 16.27 -7.85
N ASP A 211 -4.55 17.44 -7.43
CA ASP A 211 -4.47 18.67 -8.22
C ASP A 211 -3.27 18.71 -9.17
N GLU A 212 -2.32 17.77 -9.03
CA GLU A 212 -1.11 17.70 -9.86
C GLU A 212 -1.24 16.73 -11.05
N ILE A 213 -2.35 15.98 -11.14
CA ILE A 213 -2.57 14.98 -12.17
C ILE A 213 -3.99 15.08 -12.76
N ASP A 214 -4.08 15.24 -14.08
CA ASP A 214 -5.37 15.17 -14.78
C ASP A 214 -5.71 13.72 -15.13
N LEU A 215 -6.38 13.04 -14.20
CA LEU A 215 -6.85 11.66 -14.41
C LEU A 215 -7.84 11.56 -15.59
N THR A 216 -8.63 12.61 -15.84
CA THR A 216 -9.62 12.59 -16.93
C THR A 216 -8.96 12.59 -18.30
N TYR A 217 -7.81 13.26 -18.43
CA TYR A 217 -6.97 13.16 -19.62
C TYR A 217 -6.59 11.70 -19.90
N PHE A 218 -5.99 11.01 -18.93
CA PHE A 218 -5.55 9.61 -19.12
C PHE A 218 -6.72 8.64 -19.39
N ASP A 219 -7.90 8.89 -18.82
CA ASP A 219 -9.12 8.13 -19.11
C ASP A 219 -9.56 8.28 -20.57
N VAL A 220 -9.61 9.52 -21.09
CA VAL A 220 -10.03 9.83 -22.47
C VAL A 220 -9.10 9.22 -23.53
N TYR A 221 -7.81 9.09 -23.20
CA TYR A 221 -6.80 8.45 -24.05
C TYR A 221 -6.66 6.94 -23.82
N GLY A 222 -7.40 6.38 -22.85
CA GLY A 222 -7.55 4.94 -22.64
C GLY A 222 -6.38 4.26 -21.94
N SER A 223 -5.53 5.00 -21.23
CA SER A 223 -4.37 4.47 -20.52
C SER A 223 -4.58 4.39 -19.00
N LEU A 224 -5.70 4.90 -18.47
CA LEU A 224 -5.99 4.93 -17.03
C LEU A 224 -6.59 3.63 -16.51
N ASN A 225 -6.04 3.14 -15.41
CA ASN A 225 -6.61 2.13 -14.52
C ASN A 225 -6.59 2.70 -13.10
N LEU A 226 -7.70 2.62 -12.38
CA LEU A 226 -7.83 3.09 -11.01
C LEU A 226 -7.86 1.91 -10.04
N VAL A 227 -7.07 2.04 -8.97
CA VAL A 227 -7.07 1.13 -7.82
C VAL A 227 -7.52 1.95 -6.61
N LEU A 228 -8.71 1.66 -6.09
CA LEU A 228 -9.23 2.33 -4.90
C LEU A 228 -8.77 1.59 -3.65
N VAL A 229 -8.16 2.29 -2.70
CA VAL A 229 -7.70 1.75 -1.42
C VAL A 229 -8.48 2.40 -0.28
N ASN A 230 -8.89 1.60 0.70
CA ASN A 230 -9.61 2.05 1.88
C ASN A 230 -10.96 2.75 1.59
N GLY A 231 -11.62 2.46 0.47
CA GLY A 231 -12.94 2.96 0.15
C GLY A 231 -13.82 1.96 -0.61
N HIS A 232 -15.13 2.00 -0.37
CA HIS A 232 -16.11 1.16 -1.09
C HIS A 232 -16.65 1.80 -2.38
N LYS A 233 -16.43 3.10 -2.56
CA LYS A 233 -16.87 3.89 -3.70
C LYS A 233 -15.80 4.93 -4.01
N LEU A 234 -15.67 5.26 -5.30
CA LEU A 234 -14.79 6.36 -5.71
C LEU A 234 -15.21 7.66 -5.00
N PRO A 235 -14.24 8.52 -4.62
CA PRO A 235 -14.56 9.82 -4.06
C PRO A 235 -15.36 10.65 -5.06
N ARG A 236 -16.21 11.56 -4.56
CA ARG A 236 -17.22 12.25 -5.38
C ARG A 236 -16.62 13.00 -6.58
N LYS A 237 -15.44 13.61 -6.39
CA LYS A 237 -14.72 14.33 -7.45
C LYS A 237 -14.25 13.41 -8.58
N GLN A 238 -14.09 12.11 -8.33
CA GLN A 238 -13.62 11.10 -9.28
C GLN A 238 -14.72 10.12 -9.70
N GLU A 239 -15.99 10.34 -9.32
CA GLU A 239 -17.10 9.43 -9.66
C GLU A 239 -17.27 9.24 -11.18
N GLY A 240 -16.92 10.24 -11.99
CA GLY A 240 -16.92 10.16 -13.45
C GLY A 240 -15.93 9.13 -14.03
N LEU A 241 -14.95 8.67 -13.25
CA LEU A 241 -13.91 7.72 -13.66
C LEU A 241 -14.24 6.27 -13.28
N LYS A 242 -15.50 5.97 -12.93
CA LYS A 242 -15.93 4.64 -12.49
C LYS A 242 -15.60 3.51 -13.48
N GLU A 243 -15.63 3.79 -14.77
CA GLU A 243 -15.30 2.80 -15.81
C GLU A 243 -13.80 2.46 -15.87
N ALA A 244 -12.94 3.30 -15.30
CA ALA A 244 -11.50 3.05 -15.16
C ALA A 244 -11.14 2.29 -13.87
N LEU A 245 -12.08 2.12 -12.94
CA LEU A 245 -11.87 1.36 -11.70
C LEU A 245 -11.68 -0.12 -12.00
N VAL A 246 -10.45 -0.61 -11.81
CA VAL A 246 -10.10 -2.02 -12.05
C VAL A 246 -10.07 -2.83 -10.76
N GLU A 247 -9.82 -2.19 -9.62
CA GLU A 247 -9.62 -2.88 -8.35
C GLU A 247 -10.06 -2.00 -7.18
N THR A 248 -10.59 -2.63 -6.14
CA THR A 248 -10.98 -1.97 -4.90
C THR A 248 -10.49 -2.82 -3.74
N ILE A 249 -9.64 -2.23 -2.92
CA ILE A 249 -8.99 -2.86 -1.78
C ILE A 249 -9.53 -2.23 -0.51
N ASN A 250 -10.20 -3.06 0.28
CA ASN A 250 -10.69 -2.71 1.61
C ASN A 250 -10.34 -3.84 2.56
N SER A 251 -10.07 -3.48 3.80
CA SER A 251 -10.09 -4.46 4.88
C SER A 251 -11.39 -4.28 5.65
N GLU A 252 -12.30 -5.25 5.55
CA GLU A 252 -13.54 -5.24 6.34
C GLU A 252 -13.28 -5.58 7.81
N ASP A 253 -12.17 -6.28 8.10
CA ASP A 253 -11.87 -6.89 9.40
C ASP A 253 -10.61 -6.31 10.09
N SER A 254 -9.93 -5.30 9.54
CA SER A 254 -8.74 -4.71 10.15
C SER A 254 -8.44 -3.31 9.62
N SER A 255 -7.42 -2.63 10.15
CA SER A 255 -6.87 -1.43 9.50
C SER A 255 -6.38 -1.77 8.09
N ILE A 256 -6.58 -0.86 7.13
CA ILE A 256 -6.00 -1.02 5.80
C ILE A 256 -4.46 -1.09 5.84
N CYS A 257 -3.83 -0.40 6.80
CA CYS A 257 -2.39 -0.47 7.01
C CYS A 257 -1.96 -1.84 7.52
N THR A 258 -2.83 -2.55 8.25
CA THR A 258 -2.59 -3.96 8.64
C THR A 258 -2.56 -4.84 7.40
N PHE A 259 -3.55 -4.71 6.50
CA PHE A 259 -3.58 -5.46 5.24
C PHE A 259 -2.32 -5.20 4.39
N VAL A 260 -1.93 -3.94 4.19
CA VAL A 260 -0.72 -3.61 3.42
C VAL A 260 0.53 -4.19 4.08
N ALA A 261 0.59 -4.18 5.42
CA ALA A 261 1.70 -4.77 6.15
C ALA A 261 1.75 -6.31 5.99
N GLU A 262 0.60 -7.01 5.97
CA GLU A 262 0.51 -8.45 5.67
C GLU A 262 1.09 -8.74 4.28
N GLN A 263 0.69 -7.96 3.25
CA GLN A 263 1.19 -8.12 1.87
C GLN A 263 2.72 -8.03 1.78
N PHE A 264 3.33 -7.05 2.45
CA PHE A 264 4.78 -6.94 2.52
C PHE A 264 5.42 -8.08 3.33
N ALA A 265 4.84 -8.47 4.46
CA ALA A 265 5.39 -9.55 5.28
C ALA A 265 5.42 -10.89 4.53
N GLU A 266 4.44 -11.14 3.68
CA GLU A 266 4.34 -12.34 2.86
C GLU A 266 5.23 -12.31 1.62
N THR A 267 5.27 -11.18 0.91
CA THR A 267 5.88 -11.10 -0.43
C THR A 267 7.30 -10.55 -0.41
N SER A 268 7.58 -9.57 0.45
CA SER A 268 8.83 -8.80 0.47
C SER A 268 9.17 -8.30 1.88
N PRO A 269 9.41 -9.22 2.84
CA PRO A 269 9.64 -8.89 4.25
C PRO A 269 10.87 -8.01 4.48
N GLU A 270 11.83 -8.00 3.55
CA GLU A 270 12.99 -7.12 3.54
C GLU A 270 12.62 -5.63 3.47
N ILE A 271 11.48 -5.26 2.87
CA ILE A 271 11.00 -3.87 2.84
C ILE A 271 10.64 -3.43 4.26
N LEU A 272 10.05 -4.34 5.04
CA LEU A 272 9.75 -4.17 6.46
C LEU A 272 11.00 -4.27 7.33
N ALA A 273 12.22 -4.43 6.79
CA ALA A 273 13.46 -4.36 7.58
C ALA A 273 13.69 -2.94 8.15
N GLY A 274 13.11 -1.91 7.53
CA GLY A 274 13.37 -0.52 7.87
C GLY A 274 12.42 0.16 8.86
N ILE A 275 12.98 1.08 9.64
CA ILE A 275 12.22 1.84 10.65
C ILE A 275 11.17 2.73 10.01
N GLY A 276 11.47 3.40 8.88
CA GLY A 276 10.56 4.38 8.29
C GLY A 276 9.26 3.77 7.77
N ILE A 277 9.34 2.72 6.93
CA ILE A 277 8.15 2.01 6.44
C ILE A 277 7.38 1.37 7.61
N CYS A 278 8.07 0.74 8.57
CA CYS A 278 7.40 0.23 9.76
C CYS A 278 6.69 1.33 10.56
N ARG A 279 7.28 2.51 10.70
CA ARG A 279 6.67 3.64 11.41
C ARG A 279 5.43 4.15 10.68
N LEU A 280 5.46 4.25 9.35
CA LEU A 280 4.29 4.64 8.55
C LEU A 280 3.13 3.67 8.80
N LEU A 281 3.35 2.38 8.54
CA LEU A 281 2.32 1.34 8.71
C LEU A 281 1.82 1.29 10.15
N LEU A 282 2.74 1.26 11.13
CA LEU A 282 2.37 1.24 12.54
C LEU A 282 1.53 2.46 12.93
N SER A 283 1.86 3.66 12.43
CA SER A 283 1.08 4.87 12.75
C SER A 283 -0.34 4.78 12.22
N GLY A 284 -0.53 4.29 10.99
CA GLY A 284 -1.87 4.06 10.42
C GLY A 284 -2.68 3.07 11.26
N ILE A 285 -2.08 1.91 11.60
CA ILE A 285 -2.75 0.89 12.44
C ILE A 285 -3.15 1.47 13.80
N LEU A 286 -2.24 2.17 14.47
CA LEU A 286 -2.51 2.72 15.80
C LEU A 286 -3.61 3.78 15.77
N LEU A 287 -3.69 4.62 14.73
CA LEU A 287 -4.75 5.62 14.61
C LEU A 287 -6.11 4.96 14.33
N ASP A 288 -6.17 4.07 13.35
CA ASP A 288 -7.41 3.37 12.96
C ASP A 288 -7.99 2.56 14.11
N THR A 289 -7.12 1.97 14.94
CA THR A 289 -7.49 1.11 16.06
C THR A 289 -7.59 1.83 17.40
N SER A 290 -7.46 3.16 17.43
CA SER A 290 -7.42 3.94 18.69
C SER A 290 -6.43 3.35 19.70
N ASN A 291 -5.19 3.15 19.25
CA ASN A 291 -4.08 2.53 19.98
C ASN A 291 -4.38 1.08 20.41
N LEU A 292 -4.91 0.27 19.50
CA LEU A 292 -5.31 -1.13 19.73
C LEU A 292 -6.44 -1.34 20.75
N MET A 293 -7.15 -0.27 21.11
CA MET A 293 -8.24 -0.31 22.11
C MET A 293 -9.63 -0.14 21.49
N GLY A 294 -9.70 0.23 20.20
CA GLY A 294 -10.94 0.47 19.48
C GLY A 294 -11.72 -0.81 19.18
N ALA A 295 -13.04 -0.70 19.06
CA ALA A 295 -13.92 -1.84 18.79
C ALA A 295 -13.66 -2.54 17.45
N LYS A 296 -13.04 -1.84 16.50
CA LYS A 296 -12.63 -2.37 15.20
C LYS A 296 -11.25 -3.03 15.20
N CYS A 297 -10.51 -2.96 16.31
CA CYS A 297 -9.20 -3.59 16.42
C CYS A 297 -9.34 -5.10 16.47
N THR A 298 -8.64 -5.80 15.57
CA THR A 298 -8.61 -7.26 15.53
C THR A 298 -7.26 -7.82 15.92
N ASP A 299 -7.19 -9.14 16.05
CA ASP A 299 -5.95 -9.82 16.40
C ASP A 299 -4.89 -9.70 15.30
N LYS A 300 -5.31 -9.48 14.04
CA LYS A 300 -4.41 -9.12 12.94
C LYS A 300 -3.71 -7.79 13.19
N ASP A 301 -4.44 -6.75 13.60
CA ASP A 301 -3.84 -5.45 13.91
C ASP A 301 -2.81 -5.55 15.04
N LYS A 302 -3.13 -6.33 16.08
CA LYS A 302 -2.22 -6.59 17.20
C LYS A 302 -0.97 -7.35 16.73
N TYR A 303 -1.16 -8.41 15.95
CA TYR A 303 -0.06 -9.20 15.40
C TYR A 303 0.87 -8.34 14.54
N MET A 304 0.33 -7.60 13.57
CA MET A 304 1.14 -6.73 12.72
C MET A 304 1.80 -5.60 13.51
N THR A 305 1.15 -5.05 14.53
CA THR A 305 1.78 -4.08 15.44
C THR A 305 3.00 -4.67 16.15
N THR A 306 2.96 -5.94 16.58
CA THR A 306 4.13 -6.59 17.17
C THR A 306 5.28 -6.76 16.17
N LEU A 307 4.98 -7.04 14.90
CA LEU A 307 5.98 -7.16 13.84
C LEU A 307 6.60 -5.80 13.48
N LEU A 308 5.80 -4.74 13.50
CA LEU A 308 6.20 -3.38 13.12
C LEU A 308 6.77 -2.56 14.29
N ILE A 309 6.90 -3.12 15.49
CA ILE A 309 7.24 -2.42 16.74
C ILE A 309 8.48 -1.54 16.64
N LYS A 310 9.48 -1.94 15.85
CA LYS A 310 10.70 -1.15 15.64
C LYS A 310 10.44 0.22 15.01
N GLY A 311 9.33 0.37 14.27
CA GLY A 311 8.87 1.64 13.71
C GLY A 311 8.59 2.69 14.79
N ALA A 312 8.16 2.25 15.98
CA ALA A 312 7.96 3.14 17.12
C ALA A 312 9.27 3.81 17.58
N GLY A 313 10.42 3.16 17.35
CA GLY A 313 11.73 3.67 17.78
C GLY A 313 11.73 4.04 19.27
N GLN A 314 12.31 5.20 19.59
CA GLN A 314 12.39 5.69 20.98
C GLN A 314 11.06 6.19 21.54
N LEU A 315 10.06 6.46 20.70
CA LEU A 315 8.76 6.95 21.14
C LEU A 315 7.94 5.85 21.84
N GLY A 316 8.18 4.59 21.49
CA GLY A 316 7.29 3.49 21.86
C GLY A 316 5.92 3.62 21.19
N ILE A 317 5.08 2.59 21.28
CA ILE A 317 3.74 2.58 20.64
C ILE A 317 2.90 3.75 21.13
N ASN A 318 2.81 3.93 22.45
CA ASN A 318 1.97 4.99 23.03
C ASN A 318 2.48 6.38 22.66
N GLY A 319 3.79 6.61 22.65
CA GLY A 319 4.35 7.90 22.27
C GLY A 319 4.16 8.18 20.78
N LEU A 320 4.28 7.17 19.91
CA LEU A 320 3.98 7.32 18.48
C LEU A 320 2.50 7.68 18.27
N TYR A 321 1.58 6.92 18.86
CA TYR A 321 0.15 7.22 18.79
C TYR A 321 -0.18 8.62 19.32
N GLN A 322 0.34 8.99 20.49
CA GLN A 322 0.12 10.31 21.08
C GLN A 322 0.71 11.43 20.23
N THR A 323 1.87 11.24 19.61
CA THR A 323 2.47 12.26 18.74
C THR A 323 1.64 12.45 17.47
N SER A 324 1.15 11.35 16.89
CA SER A 324 0.24 11.40 15.76
C SER A 324 -1.13 12.02 16.11
N LEU A 325 -1.55 11.96 17.38
CA LEU A 325 -2.81 12.52 17.85
C LEU A 325 -2.70 13.98 18.35
N MET A 326 -1.61 14.34 19.06
CA MET A 326 -1.44 15.66 19.69
C MET A 326 -1.26 16.79 18.69
N ILE A 327 -0.94 16.48 17.44
CA ILE A 327 -0.83 17.46 16.37
C ILE A 327 -2.22 17.81 15.77
N LEU A 328 -3.28 17.09 16.15
CA LEU A 328 -4.67 17.36 15.75
C LEU A 328 -5.39 18.42 16.62
N GLN A 329 -4.75 18.96 17.66
CA GLN A 329 -5.32 19.96 18.59
C GLN A 329 -4.70 21.34 18.40
#